data_AF-A0A662V700-F1
#
_entry.id   AF-A0A662V700-F1
#
_cell.length_a   1.000
_cell.length_b   1.000
_cell.length_c   1.000
_cell.angle_alpha   90.00
_cell.angle_beta   90.00
_cell.angle_gamma   90.00
#
_symmetry.space_group_name_H-M   'P 1'
#
loop_
_entity.id
_entity.type
_entity.pdbx_description
1 polymer ?
#
loop_
_entity_poly.entity_id
_entity_poly.type
_entity_poly.pdbx_seq_one_letter_code
_entity_poly.pdbx_strand_id
1 'polypeptide(L)'
;MNLPAIFIILTSALLYTIGYRILVRQAERRKVSETLRGIKRTVRKPALSKKKREIVETLSSRVKKKATSVTFMMAFIPLIFFMIATTIPLFAGIPVVRSPCILPSPFSIEVNGMCYLFSTWIALFTYLAFSPLYFSVTKKLLPRREETSEQR
;
A
#
# COMPACT_ATOMS: atom_id res chain seq x y z
N MET A 1 15.52 -1.60 -28.62
CA MET A 1 14.90 -1.83 -27.28
C MET A 1 15.46 -0.82 -26.30
N ASN A 2 14.62 -0.17 -25.48
CA ASN A 2 15.08 0.76 -24.45
C ASN A 2 15.49 0.00 -23.18
N LEU A 3 16.72 -0.52 -23.17
CA LEU A 3 17.33 -1.20 -22.02
C LEU A 3 17.18 -0.43 -20.69
N PRO A 4 17.39 0.91 -20.65
CA PRO A 4 17.24 1.68 -19.42
C PRO A 4 15.81 1.69 -18.88
N ALA A 5 14.81 1.83 -19.76
CA ALA A 5 13.40 1.82 -19.35
C ALA A 5 13.00 0.46 -18.78
N ILE A 6 13.44 -0.63 -19.42
CA ILE A 6 13.18 -2.01 -18.96
C ILE A 6 13.81 -2.23 -17.58
N PHE A 7 15.04 -1.78 -17.39
CA PHE A 7 15.74 -1.87 -16.10
C PHE A 7 14.95 -1.17 -14.98
N ILE A 8 14.48 0.06 -15.21
CA ILE A 8 13.70 0.84 -14.22
C ILE A 8 12.38 0.13 -13.89
N ILE A 9 11.68 -0.37 -14.91
CA ILE A 9 10.40 -1.08 -14.72
C ILE A 9 10.61 -2.35 -13.89
N LEU A 10 11.62 -3.17 -14.22
CA LEU A 10 11.92 -4.41 -13.52
C LEU A 10 12.33 -4.16 -12.06
N THR A 11 13.24 -3.21 -11.81
CA THR A 11 13.66 -2.87 -10.45
C THR A 11 12.50 -2.33 -9.62
N SER A 12 11.69 -1.43 -10.18
CA SER A 12 10.49 -0.90 -9.51
C SER A 12 9.48 -2.01 -9.20
N ALA A 13 9.18 -2.88 -10.16
CA ALA A 13 8.25 -3.99 -9.97
C ALA A 13 8.72 -4.97 -8.88
N LEU A 14 10.02 -5.28 -8.84
CA LEU A 14 10.61 -6.12 -7.79
C LEU A 14 10.45 -5.47 -6.41
N LEU A 15 10.79 -4.19 -6.29
CA LEU A 15 10.64 -3.43 -5.05
C LEU A 15 9.19 -3.41 -4.55
N TYR A 16 8.23 -3.13 -5.43
CA TYR A 16 6.82 -3.11 -5.04
C TYR A 16 6.33 -4.51 -4.65
N THR A 17 6.76 -5.56 -5.34
CA THR A 17 6.42 -6.95 -4.99
C THR A 17 6.99 -7.34 -3.62
N ILE A 18 8.22 -6.92 -3.31
CA ILE A 18 8.83 -7.13 -1.98
C ILE A 18 8.02 -6.41 -0.91
N GLY A 19 7.68 -5.13 -1.13
CA GLY A 19 6.86 -4.35 -0.22
C GLY A 19 5.49 -4.99 0.04
N TYR A 20 4.85 -5.51 -1.01
CA TYR A 20 3.60 -6.24 -0.89
C TYR A 20 3.75 -7.49 -0.02
N ARG A 21 4.78 -8.31 -0.26
CA ARG A 21 5.03 -9.52 0.55
C ARG A 21 5.32 -9.20 2.01
N ILE A 22 6.05 -8.12 2.29
CA ILE A 22 6.31 -7.66 3.66
C ILE A 22 5.00 -7.28 4.34
N LEU A 23 4.13 -6.54 3.65
CA LEU A 23 2.83 -6.13 4.17
C LEU A 23 1.92 -7.33 4.46
N VAL A 24 1.84 -8.30 3.54
CA VAL A 24 1.07 -9.54 3.75
C VAL A 24 1.60 -10.32 4.96
N ARG A 25 2.92 -10.50 5.08
CA ARG A 25 3.51 -11.18 6.24
C ARG A 25 3.24 -10.46 7.56
N GLN A 26 3.34 -9.13 7.58
CA GLN A 26 3.04 -8.33 8.78
C GLN A 26 1.55 -8.39 9.15
N ALA A 27 0.68 -8.38 8.13
CA ALA A 27 -0.76 -8.55 8.27
C ALA A 27 -1.12 -9.89 8.93
N GLU A 28 -0.55 -10.98 8.41
CA GLU A 28 -0.75 -12.35 8.94
C GLU A 28 -0.21 -12.50 10.36
N ARG A 29 1.03 -12.04 10.63
CA ARG A 29 1.64 -12.12 11.96
C ARG A 29 0.82 -11.44 13.05
N ARG A 30 0.12 -10.35 12.72
CA ARG A 30 -0.62 -9.57 13.71
C ARG A 30 -2.02 -10.14 14.03
N LYS A 31 -2.49 -11.17 13.31
CA LYS A 31 -3.80 -11.87 13.49
C LYS A 31 -4.97 -10.91 13.77
N VAL A 32 -4.96 -9.74 13.13
CA VAL A 32 -5.89 -8.64 13.45
C VAL A 32 -7.32 -9.03 13.10
N SER A 33 -7.52 -9.75 12.00
CA SER A 33 -8.83 -10.19 11.50
C SER A 33 -9.54 -11.20 12.42
N GLU A 34 -8.80 -12.20 12.93
CA GLU A 34 -9.34 -13.21 13.86
C GLU A 34 -9.73 -12.58 15.20
N THR A 35 -8.87 -11.71 15.72
CA THR A 35 -9.12 -11.01 16.99
C THR A 35 -10.32 -10.06 16.87
N LEU A 36 -10.44 -9.34 15.74
CA LEU A 36 -11.61 -8.49 15.44
C LEU A 36 -12.92 -9.29 15.34
N ARG A 37 -12.91 -10.45 14.67
CA ARG A 37 -14.10 -11.33 14.57
C ARG A 37 -14.52 -11.87 15.95
N GLY A 38 -13.56 -12.25 16.79
CA GLY A 38 -13.81 -12.69 18.16
C GLY A 38 -14.47 -11.60 19.02
N ILE A 39 -13.97 -10.37 18.93
CA ILE A 39 -14.53 -9.22 19.66
C ILE A 39 -15.94 -8.89 19.15
N LYS A 40 -16.17 -8.80 17.83
CA LYS A 40 -17.50 -8.48 17.26
C LYS A 40 -18.56 -9.50 17.68
N ARG A 41 -18.21 -10.81 17.72
CA ARG A 41 -19.10 -11.87 18.23
C ARG A 41 -19.39 -11.77 19.72
N THR A 42 -18.43 -11.30 20.51
CA THR A 42 -18.58 -11.18 21.97
C THR A 42 -19.42 -9.96 22.35
N VAL A 43 -19.25 -8.83 21.65
CA VAL A 43 -20.00 -7.58 21.86
C VAL A 43 -21.49 -7.72 21.50
N ARG A 44 -21.83 -8.55 20.50
CA ARG A 44 -23.22 -8.77 20.08
C ARG A 44 -24.08 -9.54 21.10
N LYS A 45 -23.48 -10.08 22.17
CA LYS A 45 -24.23 -10.81 23.21
C LYS A 45 -24.86 -9.81 24.19
N PRO A 46 -26.20 -9.78 24.34
CA PRO A 46 -26.91 -8.74 25.10
C PRO A 46 -26.72 -8.82 26.63
N ALA A 47 -26.15 -9.91 27.16
CA ALA A 47 -25.89 -10.08 28.59
C ALA A 47 -24.38 -10.22 28.88
N LEU A 48 -23.69 -9.09 29.05
CA LEU A 48 -22.29 -9.06 29.48
C LEU A 48 -22.20 -8.48 30.89
N SER A 49 -21.63 -9.27 31.82
CA SER A 49 -21.24 -8.80 33.16
C SER A 49 -20.27 -7.62 33.07
N LYS A 50 -20.30 -6.68 34.03
CA LYS A 50 -19.44 -5.48 34.09
C LYS A 50 -17.95 -5.81 33.86
N LYS A 51 -17.44 -6.89 34.49
CA LYS A 51 -16.06 -7.37 34.28
C LYS A 51 -15.77 -7.82 32.85
N LYS A 52 -16.72 -8.46 32.17
CA LYS A 52 -16.56 -8.87 30.77
C LYS A 52 -16.56 -7.67 29.83
N ARG A 53 -17.31 -6.61 30.15
CA ARG A 53 -17.33 -5.37 29.36
C ARG A 53 -15.97 -4.66 29.39
N GLU A 54 -15.36 -4.58 30.56
CA GLU A 54 -14.02 -3.98 30.74
C GLU A 54 -12.92 -4.77 30.02
N ILE A 55 -12.97 -6.11 30.08
CA ILE A 55 -12.07 -6.97 29.30
C ILE A 55 -12.25 -6.76 27.79
N VAL A 56 -13.49 -6.65 27.31
CA VAL A 56 -13.76 -6.40 25.89
C VAL A 56 -13.28 -5.03 25.46
N GLU A 57 -13.43 -4.00 26.30
CA GLU A 57 -12.97 -2.64 26.02
C GLU A 57 -11.44 -2.56 25.91
N THR A 58 -10.72 -3.18 26.85
CA THR A 58 -9.25 -3.27 26.80
C THR A 58 -8.75 -4.08 25.60
N LEU A 59 -9.41 -5.19 25.25
CA LEU A 59 -9.10 -5.98 24.05
C LEU A 59 -9.38 -5.18 22.77
N SER A 60 -10.48 -4.42 22.73
CA SER A 60 -10.82 -3.55 21.61
C SER A 60 -9.80 -2.43 21.40
N SER A 61 -9.31 -1.82 22.48
CA SER A 61 -8.26 -0.79 22.45
C SER A 61 -6.94 -1.35 21.91
N ARG A 62 -6.52 -2.54 22.39
CA ARG A 62 -5.32 -3.23 21.89
C ARG A 62 -5.43 -3.58 20.41
N VAL A 63 -6.59 -4.05 19.96
CA VAL A 63 -6.82 -4.37 18.54
C VAL A 63 -6.88 -3.11 17.68
N LYS A 64 -7.52 -2.04 18.14
CA LYS A 64 -7.49 -0.73 17.47
C LYS A 64 -6.06 -0.24 17.30
N LYS A 65 -5.23 -0.24 18.35
CA LYS A 65 -3.81 0.18 18.27
C LYS A 65 -3.01 -0.67 17.27
N LYS A 66 -3.23 -1.99 17.24
CA LYS A 66 -2.62 -2.89 16.25
C LYS A 66 -3.09 -2.58 14.83
N ALA A 67 -4.38 -2.35 14.63
CA ALA A 67 -4.97 -2.00 13.34
C ALA A 67 -4.43 -0.66 12.84
N THR A 68 -4.39 0.39 13.67
CA THR A 68 -3.83 1.70 13.31
C THR A 68 -2.36 1.58 12.92
N SER A 69 -1.57 0.80 13.65
CA SER A 69 -0.16 0.54 13.30
C SER A 69 0.00 -0.16 11.94
N VAL A 70 -0.89 -1.10 11.60
CA VAL A 70 -0.89 -1.73 10.28
C VAL A 70 -1.32 -0.74 9.20
N THR A 71 -2.35 0.07 9.43
CA THR A 71 -2.77 1.12 8.50
C THR A 71 -1.64 2.11 8.22
N PHE A 72 -0.88 2.52 9.24
CA PHE A 72 0.31 3.37 9.05
C PHE A 72 1.38 2.67 8.22
N MET A 73 1.68 1.40 8.51
CA MET A 73 2.62 0.62 7.69
C MET A 73 2.17 0.54 6.22
N MET A 74 0.88 0.38 5.96
CA MET A 74 0.32 0.35 4.60
C MET A 74 0.45 1.69 3.86
N ALA A 75 0.50 2.83 4.56
CA ALA A 75 0.71 4.13 3.93
C ALA A 75 2.20 4.41 3.68
N PHE A 76 3.06 4.09 4.65
CA PHE A 76 4.48 4.43 4.59
C PHE A 76 5.31 3.46 3.75
N ILE A 77 5.01 2.15 3.79
CA ILE A 77 5.80 1.16 3.05
C ILE A 77 5.78 1.42 1.54
N PRO A 78 4.61 1.62 0.90
CA PRO A 78 4.58 1.88 -0.54
C PRO A 78 5.29 3.19 -0.91
N LEU A 79 5.22 4.23 -0.06
CA LEU A 79 5.95 5.48 -0.24
C LEU A 79 7.47 5.29 -0.14
N ILE A 80 7.95 4.51 0.83
CA ILE A 80 9.39 4.20 0.98
C ILE A 80 9.88 3.47 -0.28
N PHE A 81 9.14 2.46 -0.75
CA PHE A 81 9.51 1.74 -1.96
C PHE A 81 9.45 2.62 -3.21
N PHE A 82 8.52 3.56 -3.30
CA PHE A 82 8.50 4.56 -4.36
C PHE A 82 9.75 5.45 -4.34
N MET A 83 10.14 5.97 -3.17
CA MET A 83 11.36 6.77 -3.02
C MET A 83 12.63 5.99 -3.39
N ILE A 84 12.69 4.70 -3.07
CA ILE A 84 13.81 3.83 -3.47
C ILE A 84 13.80 3.60 -4.99
N ALA A 85 12.63 3.34 -5.56
CA ALA A 85 12.47 3.11 -7.00
C ALA A 85 12.83 4.33 -7.85
N THR A 86 12.64 5.56 -7.34
CA THR A 86 13.03 6.80 -8.03
C THR A 86 14.51 7.15 -7.84
N THR A 87 15.11 6.79 -6.71
CA THR A 87 16.52 7.09 -6.42
C THR A 87 17.49 6.15 -7.13
N ILE A 88 17.17 4.86 -7.29
CA ILE A 88 18.06 3.90 -7.98
C ILE A 88 18.45 4.36 -9.40
N PRO A 89 17.50 4.76 -10.28
CA PRO A 89 17.84 5.24 -11.61
C PRO A 89 18.68 6.53 -11.60
N LEU A 90 18.44 7.42 -10.64
CA LEU A 90 19.23 8.65 -10.45
C LEU A 90 20.69 8.32 -10.13
N PHE A 91 20.95 7.42 -9.18
CA PHE A 91 22.29 6.96 -8.85
C PHE A 91 22.97 6.17 -9.97
N ALA A 92 22.19 5.48 -10.81
CA ALA A 92 22.69 4.78 -11.99
C ALA A 92 23.02 5.73 -13.17
N GLY A 93 22.80 7.05 -13.04
CA GLY A 93 23.01 8.01 -14.13
C GLY A 93 21.94 7.97 -15.22
N ILE A 94 20.73 7.47 -14.90
CA ILE A 94 19.60 7.31 -15.83
C ILE A 94 18.41 8.17 -15.35
N PRO A 95 18.51 9.51 -15.39
CA PRO A 95 17.41 10.39 -14.97
C PRO A 95 16.26 10.42 -15.99
N VAL A 96 16.56 10.17 -17.27
CA VAL A 96 15.60 10.19 -18.37
C VAL A 96 15.83 8.99 -19.28
N VAL A 97 14.76 8.50 -19.89
CA VAL A 97 14.81 7.43 -20.89
C VAL A 97 14.07 7.86 -22.14
N ARG A 98 14.52 7.40 -23.30
CA ARG A 98 13.81 7.66 -24.56
C ARG A 98 12.42 7.04 -24.49
N SER A 99 11.42 7.73 -25.01
CA SER A 99 10.03 7.28 -25.01
C SER A 99 9.36 7.66 -26.33
N PRO A 100 8.29 6.95 -26.75
CA PRO A 100 7.48 7.42 -27.85
C PRO A 100 6.81 8.76 -27.46
N CYS A 101 6.67 9.69 -28.41
CA CYS A 101 6.10 11.02 -28.22
C CYS A 101 4.57 11.01 -28.04
N ILE A 102 4.07 10.17 -27.14
CA ILE A 102 2.64 9.93 -26.90
C ILE A 102 2.17 10.71 -25.67
N LEU A 103 3.05 10.88 -24.68
CA LEU A 103 2.71 11.60 -23.46
C LEU A 103 2.80 13.12 -23.68
N PRO A 104 1.85 13.90 -23.15
CA PRO A 104 1.97 15.35 -23.14
C PRO A 104 2.99 15.82 -22.10
N SER A 105 3.51 17.04 -22.26
CA SER A 105 4.18 17.76 -21.17
C SER A 105 3.24 17.87 -19.97
N PRO A 106 3.69 17.71 -18.70
CA PRO A 106 5.08 17.64 -18.21
C PRO A 106 5.65 16.22 -18.08
N PHE A 107 4.97 15.21 -18.61
CA PHE A 107 5.40 13.82 -18.45
C PHE A 107 6.59 13.48 -19.34
N SER A 108 6.57 13.95 -20.59
CA SER A 108 7.70 13.84 -21.50
C SER A 108 8.19 15.20 -21.98
N ILE A 109 9.51 15.26 -22.22
CA ILE A 109 10.18 16.39 -22.84
C ILE A 109 10.60 16.00 -24.25
N GLU A 110 10.42 16.90 -25.20
CA GLU A 110 10.90 16.74 -26.57
C GLU A 110 12.19 17.56 -26.74
N VAL A 111 13.25 16.90 -27.18
CA VAL A 111 14.53 17.54 -27.50
C VAL A 111 14.96 17.03 -28.87
N ASN A 112 15.14 17.93 -29.83
CA ASN A 112 15.57 17.61 -31.20
C ASN A 112 14.71 16.52 -31.88
N GLY A 113 13.39 16.61 -31.78
CA GLY A 113 12.45 15.64 -32.37
C GLY A 113 12.40 14.28 -31.65
N MET A 114 13.02 14.18 -30.48
CA MET A 114 13.14 12.95 -29.70
C MET A 114 12.52 13.15 -28.32
N CYS A 115 11.60 12.25 -27.94
CA CYS A 115 10.93 12.34 -26.66
C CYS A 115 11.63 11.55 -25.56
N TYR A 116 11.71 12.15 -24.39
CA TYR A 116 12.28 11.58 -23.18
C TYR A 116 11.27 11.61 -22.04
N LEU A 117 11.23 10.53 -21.27
CA LEU A 117 10.39 10.34 -20.10
C LEU A 117 11.28 10.27 -18.86
N PHE A 118 10.94 11.01 -17.82
CA PHE A 118 11.69 10.94 -16.56
C PHE A 118 11.50 9.59 -15.88
N SER A 119 12.58 9.06 -15.30
CA SER A 119 12.56 7.80 -14.55
C SER A 119 11.56 7.84 -13.38
N THR A 120 11.37 9.02 -12.77
CA THR A 120 10.37 9.27 -11.72
C THR A 120 8.96 8.96 -12.16
N TRP A 121 8.57 9.32 -13.40
CA TRP A 121 7.24 9.05 -13.92
C TRP A 121 7.03 7.55 -14.16
N ILE A 122 8.07 6.85 -14.62
CA ILE A 122 8.03 5.39 -14.80
C ILE A 122 7.81 4.69 -13.45
N ALA A 123 8.56 5.11 -12.42
CA ALA A 123 8.38 4.60 -11.07
C ALA A 123 6.96 4.87 -10.54
N LEU A 124 6.39 6.04 -10.84
CA LEU A 124 5.03 6.42 -10.45
C LEU A 124 3.96 5.58 -11.17
N PHE A 125 4.06 5.41 -12.49
CA PHE A 125 3.10 4.57 -13.22
C PHE A 125 3.16 3.12 -12.75
N THR A 126 4.36 2.61 -12.49
CA THR A 126 4.55 1.28 -11.92
C THR A 126 3.94 1.20 -10.52
N TYR A 127 4.12 2.23 -9.68
CA TYR A 127 3.48 2.30 -8.37
C TYR A 127 1.94 2.25 -8.47
N LEU A 128 1.36 3.06 -9.38
CA LEU A 128 -0.08 3.08 -9.60
C LEU A 128 -0.61 1.73 -10.06
N ALA A 129 0.13 1.00 -10.90
CA ALA A 129 -0.22 -0.36 -11.31
C ALA A 129 -0.25 -1.36 -10.13
N PHE A 130 0.61 -1.18 -9.12
CA PHE A 130 0.66 -2.01 -7.92
C PHE A 130 -0.26 -1.52 -6.78
N SER A 131 -0.75 -0.27 -6.83
CA SER A 131 -1.65 0.32 -5.83
C SER A 131 -2.86 -0.58 -5.48
N PRO A 132 -3.58 -1.19 -6.44
CA PRO A 132 -4.69 -2.10 -6.14
C PRO A 132 -4.29 -3.31 -5.27
N LEU A 133 -3.06 -3.81 -5.43
CA LEU A 133 -2.54 -4.93 -4.64
C LEU A 133 -2.38 -4.52 -3.18
N TYR A 134 -1.82 -3.35 -2.91
CA TYR A 134 -1.72 -2.82 -1.55
C TYR A 134 -3.12 -2.58 -0.96
N PHE A 135 -4.06 -2.04 -1.72
CA PHE A 135 -5.42 -1.82 -1.25
C PHE A 135 -6.17 -3.14 -0.93
N SER A 136 -5.91 -4.21 -1.68
CA SER A 136 -6.51 -5.53 -1.42
C SER A 136 -6.16 -6.09 -0.04
N VAL A 137 -4.94 -5.82 0.44
CA VAL A 137 -4.46 -6.23 1.78
C VAL A 137 -5.21 -5.45 2.86
N THR A 138 -5.47 -4.16 2.63
CA THR A 138 -6.27 -3.32 3.53
C THR A 138 -7.69 -3.86 3.69
N LYS A 139 -8.36 -4.22 2.59
CA LYS A 139 -9.72 -4.80 2.64
C LYS A 139 -9.78 -6.11 3.43
N LYS A 140 -8.73 -6.95 3.37
CA LYS A 140 -8.65 -8.21 4.13
C LYS A 140 -8.47 -7.98 5.63
N LEU A 141 -7.78 -6.90 6.03
CA LEU A 141 -7.43 -6.62 7.42
C LEU A 141 -8.46 -5.80 8.19
N LEU A 142 -9.12 -4.86 7.50
CA LEU A 142 -10.15 -4.00 8.04
C LEU A 142 -11.46 -4.35 7.35
N PRO A 143 -12.23 -5.34 7.86
CA PRO A 143 -13.58 -5.55 7.34
C PRO A 143 -14.34 -4.23 7.47
N ARG A 144 -14.89 -3.78 6.34
CA ARG A 144 -15.57 -2.49 6.18
C ARG A 144 -16.53 -2.27 7.33
N ARG A 145 -16.49 -1.06 7.89
CA ARG A 145 -17.43 -0.55 8.89
C ARG A 145 -18.77 -0.23 8.21
N GLU A 146 -19.35 -1.20 7.50
CA GLU A 146 -20.72 -1.12 7.02
C GLU A 146 -21.60 -1.83 8.05
N GLU A 147 -22.80 -1.28 8.27
CA GLU A 147 -23.79 -1.62 9.30
C GLU A 147 -23.55 -1.01 10.70
N THR A 148 -23.67 0.31 10.81
CA THR A 148 -24.21 0.97 12.03
C THR A 148 -24.78 2.36 11.74
N SER A 149 -25.33 2.56 10.54
CA SER A 149 -26.10 3.75 10.16
C SER A 149 -27.51 3.39 9.68
N GLU A 150 -28.00 2.20 10.03
CA GLU A 150 -29.35 1.73 9.70
C GLU A 150 -29.98 1.11 10.95
N GLN A 151 -30.34 1.99 11.88
CA GLN A 151 -31.48 1.87 12.80
C GLN A 151 -31.52 3.19 13.57
N ARG A 152 -32.03 4.19 12.86
CA ARG A 152 -32.73 5.34 13.42
C ARG A 152 -33.99 4.84 14.12
#